data_AF-A0AAD7C797-F1
#
_entry.id   AF-A0AAD7C797-F1
#
_cell.length_a   1.000
_cell.length_b   1.000
_cell.length_c   1.000
_cell.angle_alpha   90.00
_cell.angle_beta   90.00
_cell.angle_gamma   90.00
#
_symmetry.space_group_name_H-M   'P 1'
#
loop_
_entity.id
_entity.type
_entity.pdbx_description
1 polymer ?
#
loop_
_entity_poly.entity_id
_entity_poly.type
_entity_poly.pdbx_seq_one_letter_code
_entity_poly.pdbx_strand_id
1 'polypeptide(L)' 'QPDTTNHLISYLPPEIMSEMFIHCLPTKRSGLDSFNFAEAPFLLSRVCSRWRQIVLSTPELWKELEIDLASRTKQA' A
#
# COMPACT_ATOMS: atom_id res chain seq x y z
N GLN A 1 25.51 11.42 -13.59
CA GLN A 1 25.21 10.10 -14.21
C GLN A 1 23.70 9.91 -14.18
N PRO A 2 23.06 9.42 -15.25
CA PRO A 2 21.65 9.12 -15.20
C PRO A 2 21.44 7.86 -14.33
N ASP A 3 20.76 8.08 -13.21
CA ASP A 3 20.25 7.10 -12.26
C ASP A 3 19.59 5.93 -13.02
N THR A 4 20.31 4.81 -13.13
CA THR A 4 19.85 3.58 -13.79
C THR A 4 18.93 2.76 -12.90
N THR A 5 18.83 3.13 -11.61
CA THR A 5 18.11 2.39 -10.57
C THR A 5 16.59 2.54 -10.71
N ASN A 6 16.09 3.68 -11.18
CA ASN A 6 14.66 3.88 -11.45
C ASN A 6 14.13 3.03 -12.63
N HIS A 7 15.00 2.65 -13.57
CA HIS A 7 14.57 1.92 -14.77
C HIS A 7 14.15 0.48 -14.47
N LEU A 8 14.86 -0.23 -13.60
CA LEU A 8 14.60 -1.67 -13.37
C LEU A 8 13.20 -1.94 -12.82
N ILE A 9 12.76 -1.13 -11.86
CA ILE A 9 11.41 -1.24 -11.27
C ILE A 9 10.32 -0.91 -12.30
N SER A 10 10.61 -0.02 -13.26
CA SER A 10 9.69 0.31 -14.35
C SER A 10 9.62 -0.78 -15.45
N TYR A 11 10.43 -1.83 -15.41
CA TYR A 11 10.32 -2.94 -16.36
C TYR A 11 9.65 -4.18 -15.78
N LEU A 12 9.40 -4.21 -14.46
CA LEU A 12 8.72 -5.35 -13.84
C LEU A 12 7.26 -5.44 -14.31
N PRO A 13 6.79 -6.62 -14.75
CA PRO A 13 5.38 -6.83 -15.06
C PRO A 13 4.48 -6.47 -13.86
N PRO A 14 3.27 -5.92 -14.08
CA PRO A 14 2.32 -5.60 -13.02
C PRO A 14 2.03 -6.77 -12.07
N GLU A 15 2.06 -8.00 -12.55
CA GLU A 15 1.78 -9.22 -11.79
C GLU A 15 2.89 -9.48 -10.75
N ILE A 16 4.15 -9.31 -11.16
CA ILE A 16 5.31 -9.47 -10.28
C ILE A 16 5.34 -8.37 -9.21
N MET A 17 5.02 -7.14 -9.62
CA MET A 17 4.89 -6.01 -8.70
C MET A 17 3.76 -6.24 -7.68
N SER A 18 2.62 -6.77 -8.13
CA SER A 18 1.49 -7.11 -7.26
C SER A 18 1.90 -8.12 -6.20
N GLU A 19 2.60 -9.19 -6.59
CA GLU A 19 3.07 -10.22 -5.66
C GLU A 19 4.05 -9.65 -4.62
N MET A 20 4.99 -8.82 -5.06
CA MET A 20 5.89 -8.10 -4.15
C MET A 20 5.11 -7.25 -3.14
N PHE A 21 4.10 -6.51 -3.60
CA PHE A 21 3.28 -5.65 -2.72
C PHE A 21 2.46 -6.46 -1.72
N ILE A 22 1.95 -7.63 -2.10
CA ILE A 22 1.22 -8.54 -1.19
C ILE A 22 2.14 -8.99 -0.05
N HIS A 23 3.40 -9.31 -0.35
CA HIS A 23 4.40 -9.66 0.66
C HIS A 23 4.85 -8.48 1.54
N CYS A 24 4.55 -7.24 1.15
CA CYS A 24 4.80 -6.06 1.98
C CYS A 24 3.68 -5.76 2.98
N LEU A 25 2.58 -6.51 2.96
CA LEU A 25 1.49 -6.31 3.93
C LEU A 25 1.97 -6.58 5.36
N PRO A 26 1.52 -5.77 6.34
CA PRO A 26 1.87 -5.98 7.74
C PRO A 26 1.37 -7.34 8.25
N THR A 27 2.24 -8.10 8.92
CA THR A 27 1.95 -9.47 9.39
C THR A 27 0.93 -9.53 10.53
N LYS A 28 0.77 -8.44 11.29
CA LYS A 28 -0.18 -8.34 12.39
C LYS A 28 -0.85 -6.98 12.36
N ARG A 29 -2.14 -6.97 12.01
CA ARG A 29 -3.00 -5.81 12.24
C ARG A 29 -3.43 -5.86 13.69
N SER A 30 -2.64 -5.25 14.57
CA SER A 30 -3.05 -5.03 15.95
C SER A 30 -4.29 -4.12 15.92
N GLY A 31 -5.35 -4.47 16.62
CA GLY A 31 -6.72 -3.91 16.49
C GLY A 31 -6.93 -2.42 16.82
N LEU A 32 -5.90 -1.59 16.72
CA LEU A 32 -5.98 -0.13 16.65
C LEU A 32 -5.27 0.48 15.42
N ASP A 33 -4.46 -0.29 14.68
CA ASP A 33 -3.59 0.22 13.61
C ASP A 33 -4.08 -0.16 12.20
N SER A 34 -5.31 -0.65 12.04
CA SER A 34 -5.74 -1.21 10.75
C SER A 34 -5.93 -0.17 9.62
N PHE A 35 -5.61 1.11 9.87
CA PHE A 35 -5.59 2.17 8.88
C PHE A 35 -4.34 3.07 9.00
N ASN A 36 -3.14 2.47 9.00
CA ASN A 36 -1.88 3.22 9.02
C ASN A 36 -1.43 3.63 7.60
N PHE A 37 -1.43 4.93 7.30
CA PHE A 37 -0.94 5.47 6.02
C PHE A 37 0.57 5.31 5.79
N ALA A 38 1.34 4.97 6.83
CA ALA A 38 2.76 4.68 6.75
C ALA A 38 3.06 3.20 6.41
N GLU A 39 2.04 2.36 6.21
CA GLU A 39 2.18 0.95 5.89
C GLU A 39 1.53 0.59 4.54
N ALA A 40 1.86 -0.59 4.02
CA ALA A 40 1.18 -1.15 2.87
C ALA A 40 -0.30 -1.43 3.22
N PRO A 41 -1.24 -1.22 2.28
CA PRO A 41 -1.02 -0.85 0.87
C PRO A 41 -0.86 0.66 0.63
N PHE A 42 -1.14 1.52 1.61
CA PHE A 42 -1.19 2.98 1.43
C PHE A 42 0.15 3.61 1.09
N LEU A 43 1.23 3.20 1.78
CA LEU A 43 2.57 3.71 1.51
C LEU A 43 2.99 3.43 0.05
N LEU A 44 2.72 2.22 -0.43
CA LEU A 44 3.06 1.79 -1.80
C LEU A 44 2.31 2.62 -2.85
N SER A 45 1.05 3.00 -2.58
CA SER A 45 0.24 3.83 -3.48
C SER A 45 0.75 5.27 -3.68
N ARG A 46 1.71 5.72 -2.86
CA ARG A 46 2.23 7.10 -2.85
C ARG A 46 3.58 7.26 -3.55
N VAL A 47 4.17 6.18 -4.05
CA VAL A 47 5.50 6.20 -4.70
C VAL A 47 5.44 6.84 -6.09
N CYS A 48 4.62 6.30 -6.99
CA CYS A 48 4.39 6.85 -8.32
C CYS A 48 3.01 6.44 -8.87
N SER A 49 2.58 7.05 -9.99
CA SER A 49 1.27 6.78 -10.61
C SER A 49 1.09 5.31 -10.99
N ARG A 50 2.13 4.65 -11.50
CA ARG A 50 2.08 3.23 -11.86
C ARG A 50 1.89 2.33 -10.65
N TRP A 51 2.65 2.57 -9.57
CA TRP A 51 2.51 1.78 -8.34
C TRP A 51 1.10 1.95 -7.76
N ARG A 52 0.58 3.18 -7.78
CA ARG A 52 -0.81 3.46 -7.39
C ARG A 52 -1.82 2.66 -8.21
N GLN A 53 -1.65 2.61 -9.54
CA GLN A 53 -2.54 1.81 -10.41
C GLN A 53 -2.50 0.33 -10.04
N ILE A 54 -1.31 -0.24 -9.88
CA ILE A 54 -1.14 -1.65 -9.49
C ILE A 54 -1.81 -1.90 -8.14
N VAL A 55 -1.50 -1.11 -7.12
CA VAL A 55 -2.09 -1.23 -5.78
C VAL A 55 -3.62 -1.19 -5.81
N LEU A 56 -4.23 -0.29 -6.59
CA LEU A 56 -5.68 -0.19 -6.71
C LEU A 56 -6.31 -1.33 -7.52
N SER A 57 -5.54 -1.98 -8.40
CA SER A 57 -5.99 -3.08 -9.25
C SER A 57 -5.70 -4.47 -8.68
N THR A 58 -5.08 -4.60 -7.50
CA THR A 58 -4.76 -5.88 -6.83
C THR A 58 -5.69 -6.10 -5.62
N PRO A 59 -6.78 -6.87 -5.73
CA PRO A 59 -7.76 -7.08 -4.67
C PRO A 59 -7.19 -7.68 -3.38
N GLU A 60 -6.15 -8.50 -3.48
CA GLU A 60 -5.49 -9.19 -2.37
C GLU A 60 -4.91 -8.21 -1.34
N LEU A 61 -4.49 -7.03 -1.80
CA LEU A 61 -4.00 -5.95 -0.93
C LEU A 61 -5.09 -5.34 -0.04
N TRP A 62 -6.36 -5.56 -0.41
CA TRP A 62 -7.54 -5.00 0.25
C TRP A 62 -8.40 -6.07 0.93
N LYS A 63 -7.94 -7.33 0.95
CA LYS A 63 -8.68 -8.48 1.50
C LYS A 63 -9.09 -8.26 2.97
N GLU A 64 -8.26 -7.56 3.71
CA GLU A 64 -8.55 -7.10 5.07
C GLU A 64 -8.43 -5.58 5.06
N LEU A 65 -9.40 -4.89 5.67
CA LEU A 65 -9.36 -3.44 5.90
C LEU A 65 -10.30 -3.12 7.06
N GLU A 66 -9.76 -2.82 8.23
CA GLU A 66 -10.53 -2.33 9.36
C GLU A 66 -10.42 -0.80 9.41
N ILE A 67 -11.58 -0.15 9.39
CA ILE A 67 -11.72 1.29 9.40
C ILE A 67 -12.38 1.65 10.72
N ASP A 68 -11.65 2.32 11.60
CA ASP A 68 -12.24 2.89 12.80
C ASP A 68 -12.98 4.19 12.44
N LEU A 69 -14.31 4.11 12.41
CA LEU A 69 -15.18 5.25 12.18
C LEU A 69 -15.41 6.09 13.44
N ALA A 70 -14.88 5.67 14.60
CA ALA A 70 -15.00 6.37 15.86
C ALA A 70 -13.96 7.50 15.97
N SER A 71 -14.05 8.49 15.09
CA SER A 71 -13.31 9.75 15.30
C SER A 71 -14.15 10.97 14.93
N ARG A 72 -15.01 11.39 15.87
CA ARG A 72 -15.11 12.76 16.41
C ARG A 72 -16.39 12.95 17.24
N THR A 73 -16.23 13.01 18.55
CA THR A 73 -16.87 14.09 19.34
C THR A 73 -15.72 14.85 20.00
N LYS A 74 -15.46 16.06 19.52
CA LYS A 74 -14.58 16.99 20.23
C LYS A 74 -15.21 17.22 21.61
N GLN A 75 -14.48 16.89 22.68
CA GLN A 75 -14.84 17.34 24.01
C GLN A 75 -14.51 18.83 24.06
N ALA A 76 -15.54 19.65 24.26
CA ALA A 76 -15.47 21.09 24.48
C ALA A 76 -15.01 21.40 25.90
#